data_AF-A0AAD7EC44-F1
#
_entry.id   AF-A0AAD7EC44-F1
#
_cell.length_a   1.000
_cell.length_b   1.000
_cell.length_c   1.000
_cell.angle_alpha   90.00
_cell.angle_beta   90.00
_cell.angle_gamma   90.00
#
_symmetry.space_group_name_H-M   'P 1'
#
loop_
_entity.id
_entity.type
_entity.pdbx_description
1 polymer ?
#
loop_
_entity_poly.entity_id
_entity_poly.type
_entity_poly.pdbx_seq_one_letter_code
_entity_poly.pdbx_strand_id
1 'polypeptide(L)'
;VQHLCCVEHDCRKGDCQPTLKSREFQEREATDRETSLIKHADDDHFVLNLSALHNFVRVCRALPRHMTALEPLIQDRVKFHKEASLK
;
A
#
# COMPACT_ATOMS: atom_id res chain seq x y z
N VAL A 1 8.99 -23.67 8.40
CA VAL A 1 9.67 -22.36 8.35
C VAL A 1 8.60 -21.31 8.09
N GLN A 2 8.40 -20.37 9.01
CA GLN A 2 7.43 -19.28 8.84
C GLN A 2 8.14 -18.17 8.05
N HIS A 3 7.68 -17.90 6.83
CA HIS A 3 8.22 -16.82 6.01
C HIS A 3 7.37 -15.57 6.28
N LEU A 4 7.94 -14.58 6.96
CA LEU A 4 7.33 -13.26 7.10
C LEU A 4 7.35 -12.59 5.73
N CYS A 5 6.19 -12.30 5.17
CA CYS A 5 6.05 -11.55 3.92
C CYS A 5 5.21 -10.31 4.17
N CYS A 6 5.64 -9.17 3.59
CA CYS A 6 4.90 -7.91 3.65
C CYS A 6 3.89 -7.88 2.51
N VAL A 7 2.65 -8.24 2.82
CA VAL A 7 1.54 -8.32 1.88
C VAL A 7 0.58 -7.19 2.19
N GLU A 8 0.19 -6.45 1.17
CA GLU A 8 -0.76 -5.34 1.25
C GLU A 8 -1.91 -5.62 0.27
N HIS A 9 -3.14 -5.20 0.60
CA HIS A 9 -4.29 -5.34 -0.30
C HIS A 9 -4.15 -4.39 -1.50
N ASP A 10 -4.49 -4.85 -2.70
CA ASP A 10 -4.54 -3.99 -3.88
C ASP A 10 -5.84 -3.15 -3.90
N CYS A 11 -5.87 -2.14 -3.03
CA CYS A 11 -7.02 -1.25 -2.88
C CYS A 11 -7.38 -0.50 -4.17
N ARG A 12 -6.41 -0.31 -5.07
CA ARG A 12 -6.62 0.36 -6.34
C ARG A 12 -7.42 -0.53 -7.29
N LYS A 13 -7.09 -1.83 -7.33
CA LYS A 13 -7.84 -2.79 -8.14
C LYS A 13 -9.23 -3.09 -7.54
N GLY A 14 -9.32 -3.16 -6.21
CA GLY A 14 -10.58 -3.40 -5.50
C GLY A 14 -11.47 -2.17 -5.31
N ASP A 15 -11.09 -1.00 -5.85
CA ASP A 15 -11.79 0.29 -5.70
C ASP A 15 -12.24 0.58 -4.25
N CYS A 16 -11.35 0.26 -3.30
CA CYS A 16 -11.69 0.28 -1.88
C CYS A 16 -11.85 1.71 -1.37
N GLN A 17 -12.94 1.96 -0.65
CA GLN A 17 -13.32 3.31 -0.23
C GLN A 17 -13.06 3.56 1.26
N PRO A 18 -12.69 4.80 1.67
CA PRO A 18 -12.52 5.20 3.06
C PRO A 18 -13.88 5.40 3.75
N THR A 19 -14.64 4.31 3.89
CA THR A 19 -16.03 4.34 4.41
C THR A 19 -16.11 4.00 5.90
N LEU A 20 -15.07 3.41 6.46
CA LEU A 20 -15.03 3.06 7.88
C LEU A 20 -14.50 4.25 8.67
N LYS A 21 -15.11 4.54 9.82
CA LYS A 21 -14.60 5.55 10.77
C LYS A 21 -14.02 4.85 11.99
N SER A 22 -12.86 5.29 12.45
CA SER A 22 -12.25 4.83 13.69
C SER A 22 -11.73 6.02 14.49
N ARG A 23 -11.75 5.91 15.81
CA ARG A 23 -11.03 6.86 16.66
C ARG A 23 -9.52 6.66 16.49
N GLU A 24 -8.80 7.77 16.44
CA GLU A 24 -7.34 7.77 16.49
C GLU A 24 -6.90 7.43 17.91
N PHE A 25 -5.93 6.51 18.04
CA PHE A 25 -5.31 6.15 19.32
C PHE A 25 -3.89 6.70 19.38
N GLN A 26 -3.57 7.42 20.45
CA GLN A 26 -2.21 7.88 20.76
C GLN A 26 -1.86 7.42 22.17
N GLU A 27 -0.64 6.90 22.36
CA GLU A 27 -0.18 6.37 23.66
C GLU A 27 -1.15 5.34 24.31
N ARG A 28 -1.92 4.62 23.49
CA ARG A 28 -2.99 3.67 23.88
C ARG A 28 -4.28 4.32 24.39
N GLU A 29 -4.40 5.64 24.36
CA GLU A 29 -5.63 6.37 24.70
C GLU A 29 -6.36 6.78 23.41
N ALA A 30 -7.69 6.62 23.41
CA ALA A 30 -8.52 7.08 22.30
C ALA A 30 -8.63 8.60 22.37
N THR A 31 -8.32 9.27 21.26
CA THR A 31 -8.52 10.71 21.10
C THR A 31 -9.94 11.01 20.61
N ASP A 32 -10.32 12.29 20.64
CA ASP A 32 -11.59 12.77 20.05
C ASP A 32 -11.54 12.85 18.52
N ARG A 33 -10.38 12.59 17.90
CA ARG A 33 -10.22 12.63 16.44
C ARG A 33 -10.72 11.34 15.82
N GLU A 34 -11.58 11.46 14.81
CA GLU A 34 -11.93 10.36 13.92
C GLU A 34 -11.03 10.36 12.69
N THR A 35 -10.54 9.18 12.33
CA THR A 35 -9.88 8.94 11.05
C THR A 35 -10.74 8.05 10.16
N SER A 36 -10.65 8.27 8.85
CA SER A 36 -11.30 7.41 7.87
C SER A 36 -10.36 6.25 7.52
N LEU A 37 -10.87 5.03 7.66
CA LEU A 37 -10.19 3.80 7.32
C LEU A 37 -10.74 3.23 6.02
N ILE A 38 -9.86 2.62 5.24
CA ILE A 38 -10.23 1.90 4.03
C ILE A 38 -10.97 0.62 4.42
N LYS A 39 -12.18 0.45 3.85
CA LYS A 39 -12.89 -0.82 3.92
C LYS A 39 -12.56 -1.62 2.66
N HIS A 40 -11.88 -2.74 2.83
CA HIS A 40 -11.56 -3.63 1.70
C HIS A 40 -12.84 -4.28 1.16
N ALA A 41 -12.98 -4.28 -0.16
CA ALA A 41 -14.13 -4.84 -0.85
C ALA A 41 -14.01 -6.35 -1.07
N ASP A 42 -12.78 -6.87 -1.10
CA ASP A 42 -12.42 -8.27 -1.33
C ASP A 42 -11.12 -8.64 -0.60
N ASP A 43 -10.82 -9.94 -0.59
CA ASP A 43 -9.56 -10.52 -0.08
C ASP A 43 -8.87 -11.36 -1.18
N ASP A 44 -9.01 -10.97 -2.45
CA ASP A 44 -8.55 -11.80 -3.59
C ASP A 44 -7.27 -11.25 -4.23
N HIS A 45 -7.00 -9.95 -4.08
CA HIS A 45 -5.90 -9.28 -4.75
C HIS A 45 -4.96 -8.60 -3.77
N PHE A 46 -3.70 -9.03 -3.80
CA PHE A 46 -2.67 -8.49 -2.95
C PHE A 46 -1.41 -8.12 -3.73
N VAL A 47 -0.75 -7.07 -3.26
CA VAL A 47 0.57 -6.66 -3.70
C VAL A 47 1.60 -7.08 -2.65
N LEU A 48 2.69 -7.67 -3.12
CA LEU A 48 3.80 -8.07 -2.27
C LEU A 48 4.84 -6.95 -2.29
N ASN A 49 5.17 -6.38 -1.13
CA ASN A 49 6.26 -5.44 -1.02
C ASN A 49 7.60 -6.18 -1.06
N LEU A 50 8.12 -6.38 -2.26
CA LEU A 50 9.40 -7.06 -2.47
C LEU A 50 10.58 -6.33 -1.82
N SER A 51 10.52 -5.00 -1.70
CA SER A 51 11.62 -4.21 -1.10
C SER A 51 11.80 -4.47 0.40
N ALA A 52 10.76 -4.96 1.08
CA ALA A 52 10.84 -5.39 2.47
C ALA A 52 11.56 -6.74 2.64
N LEU A 53 11.81 -7.47 1.55
CA LEU A 53 12.49 -8.77 1.59
C LEU A 53 14.01 -8.59 1.46
N HIS A 54 14.77 -9.15 2.41
CA HIS A 54 16.24 -9.11 2.37
C HIS A 54 16.84 -9.72 1.09
N ASN A 55 16.11 -10.63 0.45
CA ASN A 55 16.51 -11.32 -0.78
C ASN A 55 15.81 -10.77 -2.03
N PHE A 56 15.29 -9.54 -2.02
CA PHE A 56 14.47 -8.99 -3.11
C PHE A 56 15.12 -9.17 -4.49
N VAL A 57 16.44 -8.94 -4.61
CA VAL A 57 17.17 -9.09 -5.89
C VAL A 57 17.03 -10.51 -6.45
N ARG A 58 17.10 -11.53 -5.58
CA ARG A 58 16.97 -12.94 -5.99
C ARG A 58 15.54 -13.24 -6.41
N VAL A 59 14.55 -12.72 -5.67
CA VAL A 59 13.13 -12.89 -6.00
C VAL A 59 12.80 -12.22 -7.33
N CYS A 60 13.25 -10.98 -7.56
CA CYS A 60 13.03 -10.27 -8.81
C CYS A 60 13.67 -10.95 -10.02
N ARG A 61 14.79 -11.66 -9.83
CA ARG A 61 15.44 -12.45 -10.90
C ARG A 61 14.72 -13.76 -11.21
N ALA A 62 14.02 -14.33 -10.23
CA ALA A 62 13.27 -15.57 -10.38
C ALA A 62 11.87 -15.34 -10.95
N LEU A 63 11.27 -14.17 -10.70
CA LEU A 63 9.94 -13.82 -11.15
C LEU A 63 9.93 -13.25 -12.59
N PRO A 64 8.82 -13.42 -13.32
CA PRO A 64 8.62 -12.75 -14.61
C PRO A 64 8.75 -11.23 -14.51
N ARG A 65 9.25 -10.59 -15.57
CA ARG A 65 9.42 -9.13 -15.60
C ARG A 65 8.12 -8.36 -15.41
N HIS A 66 6.99 -8.87 -15.90
CA HIS A 66 5.70 -8.21 -15.73
C HIS A 66 5.19 -8.19 -14.27
N MET A 67 5.74 -9.03 -13.39
CA MET A 67 5.40 -9.03 -11.95
C MET A 67 6.34 -8.17 -11.10
N THR A 68 7.46 -7.75 -11.69
CA THR A 68 8.56 -7.05 -10.98
C THR A 68 8.91 -5.71 -11.60
N ALA A 69 8.27 -5.37 -12.73
CA ALA A 69 8.42 -4.09 -13.39
C ALA A 69 7.86 -2.99 -12.49
N LEU A 70 8.66 -1.94 -12.29
CA LEU A 70 8.20 -0.73 -11.65
C LEU A 70 7.36 0.05 -12.65
N GLU A 71 6.04 0.01 -12.50
CA GLU A 71 5.14 0.87 -13.23
C GLU A 71 5.02 2.22 -12.51
N PRO A 72 5.20 3.35 -13.22
CA PRO A 72 4.97 4.66 -12.61
C PRO A 72 3.54 4.76 -12.12
N LEU A 73 3.35 4.94 -10.81
CA LEU A 73 2.03 5.23 -10.24
C LEU A 73 1.43 6.50 -10.87
N ILE A 74 2.29 7.47 -11.20
CA ILE A 74 1.96 8.73 -11.82
C ILE A 74 2.96 9.01 -12.94
N GLN A 75 2.43 9.31 -14.13
CA GLN A 75 3.22 9.63 -15.33
C GLN A 75 4.14 10.83 -15.11
N ASP A 76 3.59 11.99 -14.72
CA ASP A 76 4.38 13.17 -14.38
C ASP A 76 4.49 13.30 -12.85
N ARG A 77 5.46 12.57 -12.30
CA ARG A 77 5.75 12.56 -10.86
C ARG A 77 6.12 13.95 -10.33
N VAL A 78 6.81 14.77 -11.13
CA VAL A 78 7.28 16.10 -10.69
C VAL A 78 6.12 17.05 -10.54
N LYS A 79 5.23 17.10 -11.54
CA LYS A 79 4.01 17.93 -11.46
C LYS A 79 3.14 17.52 -10.27
N PHE A 80 2.91 16.23 -10.08
CA PHE A 80 2.10 15.73 -8.96
C PHE A 80 2.67 16.14 -7.60
N HIS A 81 3.97 15.99 -7.37
CA HIS A 81 4.56 16.38 -6.09
C HIS A 81 4.51 17.89 -5.85
N LYS A 82 4.69 18.70 -6.90
CA LYS A 82 4.51 20.16 -6.79
C LYS A 82 3.09 20.50 -6.36
N GLU A 83 2.09 19.93 -7.01
CA GLU A 83 0.67 20.14 -6.67
C GLU A 83 0.32 19.65 -5.26
N ALA A 84 0.85 18.51 -4.84
CA ALA A 84 0.62 17.96 -3.51
C ALA A 84 1.25 18.80 -2.40
N SER A 85 2.41 19.42 -2.65
CA SER A 85 3.11 20.29 -1.66
C SER A 85 2.45 21.64 -1.41
N LEU A 86 1.51 22.03 -2.27
CA LEU A 86 0.76 23.29 -2.17
C LEU A 86 -0.55 23.14 -1.35
N LYS A 87 -0.90 21.92 -0.93
CA LYS A 87 -2.04 21.61 -0.07
C LYS A 87 -1.61 21.50 1.38
#